data_AF-A0AAV2HB13-F1
#
_entry.id   AF-A0AAV2HB13-F1
#
_cell.length_a   1.000
_cell.length_b   1.000
_cell.length_c   1.000
_cell.angle_alpha   90.00
_cell.angle_beta   90.00
_cell.angle_gamma   90.00
#
_symmetry.space_group_name_H-M   'P 1'
#
loop_
_entity.id
_entity.type
_entity.pdbx_description
1 polymer ?
#
loop_
_entity_poly.entity_id
_entity_poly.type
_entity_poly.pdbx_seq_one_letter_code
_entity_poly.pdbx_strand_id
1 'polypeptide(L)' 'SNEELQKREIDFVDIAIDPLPPKHYKENEDLTKFKSLKTNRGPLIKNWQAESSPVMCS' A
#
# COMPACT_ATOMS: atom_id res chain seq x y z
N SER A 1 22.48 -16.19 -10.81
CA SER A 1 23.32 -15.43 -11.75
C SER A 1 22.56 -14.17 -12.18
N ASN A 2 23.22 -13.21 -12.85
CA ASN A 2 22.51 -12.06 -13.43
C ASN A 2 21.40 -12.48 -14.41
N GLU A 3 21.60 -13.58 -15.14
CA GLU A 3 20.60 -14.15 -16.05
C GLU A 3 19.33 -14.62 -15.33
N GLU A 4 19.44 -15.17 -14.12
CA GLU A 4 18.27 -15.57 -13.31
C GLU A 4 17.52 -14.39 -12.70
N LEU A 5 18.21 -13.27 -12.41
CA LEU A 5 17.57 -12.06 -11.90
C LEU A 5 16.75 -11.37 -12.98
N GLN A 6 17.23 -11.34 -14.22
CA GLN A 6 16.54 -10.73 -15.36
C GLN A 6 15.23 -11.43 -15.74
N LYS A 7 15.08 -12.70 -15.38
CA LYS A 7 13.85 -13.48 -15.62
C LYS A 7 12.72 -13.14 -14.64
N ARG A 8 13.00 -12.41 -13.55
CA ARG A 8 12.00 -12.10 -12.53
C ARG A 8 11.13 -10.94 -12.96
N GLU A 9 9.83 -11.10 -12.79
CA GLU A 9 8.88 -10.01 -12.86
C GLU A 9 8.83 -9.29 -11.51
N ILE A 10 8.80 -7.96 -11.54
CA ILE A 10 8.67 -7.11 -10.35
C ILE A 10 7.29 -6.48 -10.42
N ASP A 11 6.47 -6.76 -9.42
CA ASP A 11 5.15 -6.16 -9.25
C ASP A 11 5.14 -5.32 -7.97
N PHE A 12 4.66 -4.07 -8.08
CA PHE A 12 4.59 -3.14 -6.97
C PHE A 12 3.15 -3.00 -6.54
N VAL A 13 2.84 -3.47 -5.34
CA VAL A 13 1.49 -3.42 -4.78
C VAL A 13 1.31 -2.15 -3.95
N ASP A 14 0.31 -1.33 -4.29
CA ASP A 14 -0.17 -0.19 -3.50
C ASP A 14 -1.44 -0.56 -2.73
N ILE A 15 -1.28 -0.80 -1.42
CA ILE A 15 -2.37 -1.19 -0.52
C ILE A 15 -3.48 -0.13 -0.35
N ALA A 16 -3.28 1.11 -0.80
CA ALA A 16 -4.25 2.19 -0.66
C ALA A 16 -4.94 2.55 -1.98
N ILE A 17 -4.20 2.51 -3.10
CA ILE A 17 -4.66 3.09 -4.38
C ILE A 17 -4.94 2.06 -5.46
N ASP A 18 -4.37 0.86 -5.37
CA ASP A 18 -4.59 -0.17 -6.40
C ASP A 18 -6.08 -0.51 -6.56
N PRO A 19 -6.54 -0.77 -7.80
CA PRO A 19 -7.93 -1.06 -8.06
C PRO A 19 -8.37 -2.34 -7.35
N LEU A 20 -9.38 -2.22 -6.49
CA LEU A 20 -9.98 -3.34 -5.78
C LEU A 20 -11.34 -3.71 -6.42
N PRO A 21 -11.60 -5.00 -6.72
CA PRO A 21 -12.91 -5.42 -7.18
C PRO A 21 -14.01 -5.06 -6.17
N PRO A 22 -15.19 -4.54 -6.58
CA PRO A 22 -16.22 -4.06 -5.65
C PRO A 22 -16.68 -5.10 -4.62
N LYS A 23 -16.68 -6.38 -4.99
CA LYS A 23 -17.05 -7.51 -4.10
C LYS A 23 -16.10 -7.68 -2.90
N HIS A 24 -14.89 -7.13 -2.98
CA HIS A 24 -13.88 -7.19 -1.92
C HIS A 24 -13.76 -5.88 -1.14
N TYR A 25 -14.38 -4.79 -1.62
CA TYR A 25 -14.31 -3.50 -0.94
C TYR A 25 -15.15 -3.49 0.33
N LYS A 26 -14.56 -3.03 1.42
CA LYS A 26 -15.26 -2.66 2.64
C LYS A 26 -14.74 -1.32 3.12
N GLU A 27 -15.65 -0.39 3.39
CA GLU A 27 -15.28 0.97 3.81
C GLU A 27 -14.48 1.00 5.11
N ASN A 28 -14.72 0.07 6.03
CA ASN A 28 -13.97 -0.04 7.29
C ASN A 28 -12.55 -0.63 7.11
N GLU A 29 -12.21 -1.12 5.92
CA GLU A 29 -10.89 -1.62 5.54
C GLU A 29 -10.17 -0.64 4.58
N ASP A 30 -10.78 0.51 4.28
CA ASP A 30 -10.25 1.52 3.36
C ASP A 30 -9.19 2.42 4.02
N LEU A 31 -7.93 2.21 3.65
CA LEU A 31 -6.79 2.95 4.20
C LEU A 31 -6.77 4.42 3.78
N THR A 32 -7.48 4.80 2.71
CA THR A 32 -7.63 6.20 2.28
C THR A 32 -8.60 6.99 3.17
N LYS A 33 -9.37 6.29 4.01
CA LYS A 33 -10.31 6.88 4.98
C LYS A 33 -9.92 6.61 6.43
N PHE A 34 -9.17 5.55 6.68
CA PHE A 34 -8.78 5.15 8.02
C PHE A 34 -7.69 6.05 8.61
N LYS A 35 -7.87 6.46 9.88
CA LYS A 35 -6.84 7.13 10.67
C LYS A 35 -6.75 6.51 12.07
N SER A 36 -5.55 6.06 12.44
CA SER A 36 -5.31 5.48 13.76
C SER A 36 -5.39 6.56 14.84
N LEU A 37 -6.27 6.39 15.82
CA LEU A 37 -6.39 7.32 16.96
C LEU A 37 -5.17 7.32 17.88
N LYS A 38 -4.50 6.17 18.01
CA LYS A 38 -3.36 6.01 18.95
C LYS A 38 -2.05 6.57 18.38
N THR A 39 -1.83 6.40 17.08
CA THR A 39 -0.56 6.74 16.42
C THR A 39 -0.68 7.88 15.42
N ASN A 40 -1.89 8.36 15.16
CA ASN A 40 -2.20 9.44 14.22
C ASN A 40 -1.76 9.16 12.76
N ARG A 41 -1.44 7.90 12.43
CA ARG A 41 -1.08 7.47 11.06
C ARG A 41 -2.32 7.39 10.17
N GLY A 42 -2.14 7.69 8.89
CA GLY A 42 -3.20 7.77 7.90
C GLY A 42 -4.02 9.06 7.98
N PRO A 43 -4.98 9.26 7.06
CA PRO A 43 -5.28 8.39 5.93
C PRO A 43 -4.15 8.31 4.91
N LEU A 44 -4.02 7.17 4.22
CA LEU A 44 -3.05 6.96 3.17
C LEU A 44 -3.58 7.55 1.86
N ILE A 45 -3.04 8.70 1.46
CA ILE A 45 -3.40 9.38 0.21
C ILE A 45 -2.33 9.13 -0.86
N LYS A 46 -2.51 9.72 -2.06
CA LYS A 46 -1.49 9.67 -3.12
C LYS A 46 -0.13 10.08 -2.55
N ASN A 47 0.92 9.29 -2.85
CA ASN A 47 2.30 9.47 -2.37
C ASN A 47 2.54 9.09 -0.89
N TRP A 48 1.64 8.33 -0.25
CA TRP A 48 1.80 7.93 1.15
C TRP A 48 3.11 7.19 1.44
N GLN A 49 3.67 6.46 0.46
CA GLN A 49 4.92 5.70 0.63
C GLN A 49 6.12 6.60 0.97
N ALA A 50 6.14 7.83 0.43
CA ALA A 50 7.24 8.78 0.64
C ALA A 50 7.07 9.63 1.91
N GLU A 51 5.83 9.82 2.37
CA GLU A 51 5.49 10.73 3.47
C GLU A 51 5.25 10.00 4.80
N SER A 52 5.03 8.69 4.74
CA SER A 52 4.79 7.87 5.93
C SER A 52 6.08 7.61 6.71
N SER A 53 5.98 7.57 8.04
CA SER A 53 7.07 7.17 8.91
C SER A 53 6.55 6.42 10.14
N PRO A 54 7.10 5.25 10.49
CA PRO A 54 8.10 4.47 9.75
C PRO A 54 7.51 3.72 8.54
N VAL A 55 8.36 3.28 7.61
CA VAL A 55 8.02 2.46 6.42
C VAL A 55 8.94 1.24 6.36
N MET A 56 8.42 0.13 5.83
CA MET A 56 9.13 -1.12 5.57
C MET A 56 8.65 -1.74 4.24
N CYS A 57 9.38 -2.73 3.73
CA CYS A 57 9.03 -3.51 2.54
C CYS A 57 9.14 -5.01 2.86
N SER A 58 8.30 -5.83 2.22
CA SER A 58 8.30 -7.30 2.36
C SER A 58 8.88 -7.98 1.13
#